data_AF-A0A846PXJ5-F1
#
_entry.id   AF-A0A846PXJ5-F1
#
_cell.length_a   1.000
_cell.length_b   1.000
_cell.length_c   1.000
_cell.angle_alpha   90.00
_cell.angle_beta   90.00
_cell.angle_gamma   90.00
#
_symmetry.space_group_name_H-M   'P 1'
#
loop_
_entity.id
_entity.type
_entity.pdbx_description
1 polymer ?
#
loop_
_entity_poly.entity_id
_entity_poly.type
_entity_poly.pdbx_seq_one_letter_code
_entity_poly.pdbx_strand_id
1 'polypeptide(L)'
;MMRNLMVFSVFSLVIMMIFPAYAAVESFNLEKSFYTDEESFSFVGTIDNNEIVYVLIRGPGGNFLGMVSDISPDSDGTFSTIARPVENFFKSSGTYNATAFTDDEKEEDGISILLEYNGNKLTEREDFVLTLKSISDKTITEGKTLSFTVEVTDSSLDNLIFSLEKNPPSGAEINEDTGKFTWTPTAAQGNAQGVQYSFDIVVERGAQKDTENITITVKDPVVEQPKDEPKEQPKDEPKELGIASFVDESKDPQYYIDRYNSEPKYKAWFDENFPEYDSIYEAVGLTEPEVVEPEIGECGPGTDLIDGKCVAIEKPIEGGGCLIATAAYGSELAPQVQYLREIRDNKVMNTESGATFMTGFNEFYYSFSPAIADYERENPVFREMIKITITPLLTTLSVMDLAQTEQEIIGYGIGVILMNIGMYIGVPAIVFLGTRKLKSLN
;
A
#
# COMPACT_ATOMS: atom_id res chain seq x y z
N MET A 1 -30.84 30.88 12.13
CA MET A 1 -30.84 29.62 12.92
C MET A 1 -31.23 28.38 12.10
N MET A 2 -31.11 28.40 10.75
CA MET A 2 -31.44 27.27 9.87
C MET A 2 -30.24 26.76 9.03
N ARG A 3 -29.03 27.29 9.25
CA ARG A 3 -27.83 26.91 8.49
C ARG A 3 -26.96 25.85 9.18
N ASN A 4 -27.28 25.48 10.42
CA ASN A 4 -26.56 24.45 11.19
C ASN A 4 -27.29 23.09 11.23
N LEU A 5 -28.46 22.97 10.58
CA LEU A 5 -29.24 21.72 10.56
C LEU A 5 -28.86 20.79 9.39
N MET A 6 -28.30 21.33 8.30
CA MET A 6 -27.83 20.52 7.17
C MET A 6 -26.55 19.74 7.49
N VAL A 7 -25.70 20.25 8.39
CA VAL A 7 -24.42 19.59 8.75
C VAL A 7 -24.66 18.29 9.54
N PHE A 8 -25.73 18.21 10.34
CA PHE A 8 -26.10 16.99 11.07
C PHE A 8 -26.82 15.95 10.19
N SER A 9 -27.50 16.37 9.13
CA SER A 9 -28.19 15.45 8.22
C SER A 9 -27.23 14.73 7.27
N VAL A 10 -26.11 15.37 6.91
CA VAL A 10 -25.06 14.74 6.09
C VAL A 10 -24.25 13.75 6.93
N PHE A 11 -24.06 14.01 8.23
CA PHE A 11 -23.31 13.13 9.13
C PHE A 11 -24.08 11.86 9.54
N SER A 12 -25.42 11.90 9.58
CA SER A 12 -26.22 10.68 9.73
C SER A 12 -26.12 9.75 8.51
N LEU A 13 -25.80 10.30 7.33
CA LEU A 13 -25.63 9.52 6.10
C LEU A 13 -24.23 8.89 6.02
N VAL A 14 -23.20 9.56 6.54
CA VAL A 14 -21.83 9.05 6.55
C VAL A 14 -21.63 7.99 7.66
N ILE A 15 -22.38 8.07 8.77
CA ILE A 15 -22.35 7.05 9.83
C ILE A 15 -23.23 5.84 9.51
N MET A 16 -24.18 5.95 8.58
CA MET A 16 -24.89 4.78 8.02
C MET A 16 -23.98 3.88 7.16
N MET A 17 -22.76 4.32 6.84
CA MET A 17 -21.72 3.49 6.22
C MET A 17 -20.77 2.85 7.26
N ILE A 18 -21.06 3.01 8.56
CA ILE A 18 -20.27 2.43 9.64
C ILE A 18 -21.09 1.25 10.16
N PHE A 19 -20.50 0.07 10.01
CA PHE A 19 -21.10 -1.27 10.02
C PHE A 19 -21.66 -1.68 8.64
N PRO A 20 -21.15 -2.75 8.00
CA PRO A 20 -22.09 -3.56 7.25
C PRO A 20 -23.21 -3.88 8.25
N ALA A 21 -24.46 -3.67 7.86
CA ALA A 21 -25.55 -4.39 8.51
C ALA A 21 -25.05 -5.84 8.67
N TYR A 22 -25.06 -6.37 9.89
CA TYR A 22 -24.60 -7.75 10.11
C TYR A 22 -25.30 -8.61 9.07
N ALA A 23 -24.56 -9.08 8.06
CA ALA A 23 -25.12 -9.96 7.06
C ALA A 23 -25.44 -11.25 7.84
N ALA A 24 -26.71 -11.54 8.04
CA ALA A 24 -27.20 -12.71 8.75
C ALA A 24 -26.78 -13.99 8.00
N VAL A 25 -26.58 -13.88 6.68
CA VAL A 25 -25.86 -14.86 5.86
C VAL A 25 -24.36 -14.60 5.94
N GLU A 26 -23.59 -15.60 6.37
CA GLU A 26 -22.13 -15.52 6.53
C GLU A 26 -21.37 -16.13 5.34
N SER A 27 -21.94 -17.16 4.72
CA SER A 27 -21.40 -17.75 3.49
C SER A 27 -22.52 -18.17 2.55
N PHE A 28 -22.26 -18.14 1.25
CA PHE A 28 -23.23 -18.45 0.22
C PHE A 28 -22.53 -18.93 -1.05
N ASN A 29 -22.80 -20.15 -1.48
CA ASN A 29 -22.17 -20.77 -2.65
C ASN A 29 -23.17 -21.70 -3.37
N LEU A 30 -22.85 -22.05 -4.60
CA LEU A 30 -23.49 -23.15 -5.32
C LEU A 30 -23.07 -24.49 -4.70
N GLU A 31 -24.00 -25.43 -4.48
CA GLU A 31 -23.71 -26.72 -3.81
C GLU A 31 -22.68 -27.57 -4.58
N LYS A 32 -22.63 -27.44 -5.91
CA LYS A 32 -21.65 -28.10 -6.78
C LYS A 32 -20.87 -27.05 -7.56
N SER A 33 -19.66 -27.41 -7.96
CA SER A 33 -18.84 -26.58 -8.86
C SER A 33 -19.50 -26.31 -10.21
N PHE A 34 -20.41 -27.19 -10.67
CA PHE A 34 -21.26 -26.94 -11.81
C PHE A 34 -22.52 -27.80 -11.84
N TYR A 35 -23.50 -27.36 -12.63
CA TYR A 35 -24.70 -28.12 -13.01
C TYR A 35 -24.90 -28.11 -14.52
N THR A 36 -25.42 -29.19 -15.07
CA THR A 36 -25.91 -29.26 -16.45
C THR A 36 -27.37 -28.76 -16.55
N ASP A 37 -27.83 -28.47 -17.77
CA ASP A 37 -29.20 -28.01 -18.04
C ASP A 37 -30.30 -29.02 -17.62
N GLU A 38 -29.98 -30.32 -17.62
CA GLU A 38 -30.87 -31.40 -17.17
C GLU A 38 -30.90 -31.59 -15.64
N GLU A 39 -29.98 -30.95 -14.90
CA GLU A 39 -29.90 -31.09 -13.44
C GLU A 39 -30.72 -30.04 -12.69
N SER A 40 -30.96 -30.30 -11.40
CA SER A 40 -31.47 -29.31 -10.46
C SER A 40 -30.33 -28.74 -9.63
N PHE A 41 -30.25 -27.41 -9.57
CA PHE A 41 -29.27 -26.68 -8.78
C PHE A 41 -29.84 -26.30 -7.41
N SER A 42 -28.95 -26.16 -6.44
CA SER A 42 -29.21 -25.71 -5.09
C SER A 42 -28.00 -24.91 -4.61
N PHE A 43 -28.28 -23.96 -3.73
CA PHE A 43 -27.27 -23.21 -2.98
C PHE A 43 -27.18 -23.70 -1.54
N VAL A 44 -25.99 -23.53 -0.98
CA VAL A 44 -25.63 -23.85 0.40
C VAL A 44 -24.86 -22.70 1.02
N GLY A 45 -24.88 -22.62 2.35
CA GLY A 45 -24.16 -21.59 3.07
C GLY A 45 -24.34 -21.68 4.57
N THR A 46 -23.87 -20.66 5.27
CA THR A 46 -23.97 -20.52 6.72
C THR A 46 -24.70 -19.24 7.10
N ILE A 47 -25.42 -19.28 8.22
CA ILE A 47 -26.18 -18.18 8.79
C ILE A 47 -25.94 -18.10 10.30
N ASP A 48 -25.86 -16.87 10.82
CA ASP A 48 -25.67 -16.60 12.26
C ASP A 48 -26.96 -16.90 13.07
N ASN A 49 -28.12 -16.74 12.43
CA ASN A 49 -29.44 -16.93 13.03
C ASN A 49 -30.23 -18.00 12.29
N ASN A 50 -31.11 -18.74 12.99
CA ASN A 50 -31.91 -19.84 12.42
C ASN A 50 -33.14 -19.35 11.61
N GLU A 51 -32.97 -18.27 10.83
CA GLU A 51 -34.01 -17.60 10.04
C GLU A 51 -34.14 -18.17 8.63
N ILE A 52 -35.31 -18.00 8.01
CA ILE A 52 -35.54 -18.43 6.63
C ILE A 52 -34.61 -17.66 5.70
N VAL A 53 -33.88 -18.40 4.85
CA VAL A 53 -32.99 -17.80 3.84
C VAL A 53 -33.70 -17.76 2.49
N TYR A 54 -33.71 -16.57 1.89
CA TYR A 54 -34.18 -16.36 0.53
C TYR A 54 -33.00 -16.11 -0.38
N VAL A 55 -33.03 -16.76 -1.56
CA VAL A 55 -32.08 -16.52 -2.62
C VAL A 55 -32.82 -16.01 -3.84
N LEU A 56 -32.57 -14.75 -4.18
CA LEU A 56 -33.16 -14.07 -5.31
C LEU A 56 -32.22 -14.18 -6.52
N ILE A 57 -32.75 -14.61 -7.67
CA ILE A 57 -31.97 -14.79 -8.89
C ILE A 57 -32.36 -13.71 -9.92
N ARG A 58 -31.37 -12.96 -10.40
CA ARG A 58 -31.49 -11.95 -11.47
C ARG A 58 -30.74 -12.38 -12.72
N GLY A 59 -31.33 -12.08 -13.87
CA GLY A 59 -30.71 -12.30 -15.17
C GLY A 59 -29.67 -11.25 -15.56
N PRO A 60 -29.03 -11.39 -16.74
CA PRO A 60 -27.98 -10.48 -17.23
C PRO A 60 -28.39 -9.02 -17.35
N GLY A 61 -29.68 -8.72 -17.47
CA GLY A 61 -30.23 -7.35 -17.49
C GLY A 61 -30.69 -6.84 -16.13
N GLY A 62 -30.40 -7.55 -15.04
CA GLY A 62 -30.89 -7.24 -13.69
C GLY A 62 -32.37 -7.58 -13.45
N ASN A 63 -33.04 -8.18 -14.43
CA ASN A 63 -34.44 -8.57 -14.30
C ASN A 63 -34.59 -9.76 -13.35
N PHE A 64 -35.58 -9.70 -12.46
CA PHE A 64 -35.92 -10.80 -11.57
C PHE A 64 -36.38 -12.04 -12.36
N LEU A 65 -35.80 -13.19 -12.06
CA LEU A 65 -36.12 -14.48 -12.69
C LEU A 65 -36.90 -15.40 -11.74
N GLY A 66 -36.61 -15.33 -10.45
CA GLY A 66 -37.31 -16.09 -9.43
C GLY A 66 -36.54 -16.11 -8.12
N MET A 67 -37.07 -16.90 -7.19
CA MET A 67 -36.52 -17.04 -5.84
C MET A 67 -36.53 -18.52 -5.46
N VAL A 68 -35.47 -18.95 -4.78
CA VAL A 68 -35.40 -20.23 -4.06
C VAL A 68 -35.19 -19.92 -2.58
N SER A 69 -35.56 -20.85 -1.71
CA SER A 69 -35.48 -20.61 -0.27
C SER A 69 -35.17 -21.89 0.48
N ASP A 70 -34.62 -21.74 1.67
CA ASP A 70 -34.61 -22.78 2.70
C ASP A 70 -35.58 -22.35 3.80
N ILE A 71 -36.60 -23.17 4.05
CA ILE A 71 -37.69 -22.89 5.00
C ILE A 71 -37.31 -23.38 6.42
N SER A 72 -36.24 -24.15 6.56
CA SER A 72 -35.79 -24.69 7.84
C SER A 72 -34.28 -24.93 7.82
N PRO A 73 -33.47 -23.87 7.98
CA PRO A 73 -32.04 -24.05 8.17
C PRO A 73 -31.73 -25.03 9.30
N ASP A 74 -30.64 -25.75 9.16
CA ASP A 74 -30.19 -26.74 10.12
C ASP A 74 -29.74 -26.05 11.41
N SER A 75 -29.93 -26.72 12.54
CA SER A 75 -29.63 -26.18 13.88
C SER A 75 -28.14 -25.89 14.11
N ASP A 76 -27.27 -26.28 13.18
CA ASP A 76 -25.83 -26.00 13.17
C ASP A 76 -25.47 -24.70 12.44
N GLY A 77 -26.47 -23.93 11.99
CA GLY A 77 -26.26 -22.67 11.28
C GLY A 77 -25.99 -22.85 9.79
N THR A 78 -26.26 -24.03 9.22
CA THR A 78 -26.16 -24.24 7.76
C THR A 78 -27.54 -24.17 7.10
N PHE A 79 -27.57 -23.75 5.83
CA PHE A 79 -28.80 -23.79 5.03
C PHE A 79 -28.57 -24.47 3.68
N SER A 80 -29.62 -25.08 3.15
CA SER A 80 -29.65 -25.66 1.82
C SER A 80 -30.98 -25.35 1.14
N THR A 81 -30.91 -24.57 0.07
CA THR A 81 -32.12 -24.19 -0.67
C THR A 81 -32.76 -25.38 -1.38
N ILE A 82 -34.08 -25.33 -1.53
CA ILE A 82 -34.82 -26.37 -2.27
C ILE A 82 -34.34 -26.40 -3.73
N ALA A 83 -33.77 -27.53 -4.15
CA ALA A 83 -33.23 -27.71 -5.49
C ALA A 83 -34.29 -27.45 -6.59
N ARG A 84 -33.87 -26.73 -7.65
CA ARG A 84 -34.72 -26.39 -8.80
C ARG A 84 -34.04 -26.71 -10.14
N PRO A 85 -34.78 -27.15 -11.17
CA PRO A 85 -34.20 -27.38 -12.51
C PRO A 85 -33.52 -26.13 -13.07
N VAL A 86 -32.31 -26.29 -13.63
CA VAL A 86 -31.54 -25.19 -14.24
C VAL A 86 -32.32 -24.51 -15.37
N GLU A 87 -32.99 -25.29 -16.22
CA GLU A 87 -33.80 -24.80 -17.35
C GLU A 87 -34.92 -23.81 -16.98
N ASN A 88 -35.38 -23.82 -15.72
CA ASN A 88 -36.44 -22.93 -15.26
C ASN A 88 -35.97 -21.48 -15.13
N PHE A 89 -34.70 -21.27 -14.80
CA PHE A 89 -34.12 -19.96 -14.48
C PHE A 89 -33.16 -19.49 -15.57
N PHE A 90 -32.33 -20.39 -16.12
CA PHE A 90 -31.23 -20.03 -17.00
C PHE A 90 -31.57 -20.37 -18.46
N LYS A 91 -32.20 -19.44 -19.18
CA LYS A 91 -32.70 -19.67 -20.56
C LYS A 91 -31.78 -19.17 -21.66
N SER A 92 -30.87 -18.25 -21.33
CA SER A 92 -29.95 -17.63 -22.28
C SER A 92 -28.55 -17.63 -21.70
N SER A 93 -27.54 -17.83 -22.55
CA SER A 93 -26.15 -17.70 -22.10
C SER A 93 -25.88 -16.30 -21.55
N GLY A 94 -25.18 -16.20 -20.44
CA GLY A 94 -24.83 -14.92 -19.81
C GLY A 94 -24.51 -15.05 -18.33
N THR A 95 -24.27 -13.90 -17.71
CA THR A 95 -24.00 -13.78 -16.28
C THR A 95 -25.26 -13.45 -15.52
N TYR A 96 -25.51 -14.20 -14.45
CA TYR A 96 -26.65 -14.07 -13.56
C TYR A 96 -26.12 -13.70 -12.18
N ASN A 97 -26.96 -13.06 -11.38
CA ASN A 97 -26.64 -12.73 -9.99
C ASN A 97 -27.62 -13.47 -9.09
N ALA A 98 -27.11 -14.18 -8.09
CA ALA A 98 -27.90 -14.74 -7.02
C ALA A 98 -27.56 -14.01 -5.72
N THR A 99 -28.56 -13.56 -4.97
CA THR A 99 -28.39 -12.82 -3.70
C THR A 99 -29.14 -13.52 -2.59
N ALA A 100 -28.42 -13.91 -1.53
CA ALA A 100 -28.94 -14.54 -0.32
C ALA A 100 -29.15 -13.52 0.80
N PHE A 101 -30.31 -13.54 1.46
CA PHE A 101 -30.66 -12.66 2.58
C PHE A 101 -31.75 -13.30 3.47
N THR A 102 -31.88 -12.87 4.72
CA THR A 102 -32.94 -13.32 5.64
C THR A 102 -34.14 -12.36 5.68
N ASP A 103 -35.21 -12.73 6.41
CA ASP A 103 -36.43 -11.92 6.55
C ASP A 103 -36.18 -10.52 7.17
N ASP A 104 -35.17 -10.41 8.04
CA ASP A 104 -34.82 -9.17 8.73
C ASP A 104 -33.86 -8.27 7.91
N GLU A 105 -33.45 -8.74 6.73
CA GLU A 105 -32.53 -8.06 5.82
C GLU A 105 -33.23 -7.60 4.54
N LYS A 106 -32.66 -6.57 3.91
CA LYS A 106 -33.03 -6.22 2.55
C LYS A 106 -32.10 -6.95 1.58
N GLU A 107 -32.59 -7.17 0.35
CA GLU A 107 -31.78 -7.72 -0.76
C GLU A 107 -30.45 -6.95 -0.94
N GLU A 108 -30.45 -5.63 -0.74
CA GLU A 108 -29.25 -4.77 -0.89
C GLU A 108 -28.16 -5.04 0.17
N ASP A 109 -28.52 -5.66 1.28
CA ASP A 109 -27.64 -5.98 2.40
C ASP A 109 -27.20 -7.47 2.38
N GLY A 110 -27.73 -8.27 1.44
CA GLY A 110 -27.47 -9.70 1.32
C GLY A 110 -26.16 -10.05 0.59
N ILE A 111 -25.69 -11.29 0.77
CA ILE A 111 -24.51 -11.82 0.08
C ILE A 111 -24.87 -12.22 -1.35
N SER A 112 -24.11 -11.72 -2.33
CA SER A 112 -24.31 -12.04 -3.74
C SER A 112 -23.17 -12.86 -4.32
N ILE A 113 -23.50 -13.83 -5.19
CA ILE A 113 -22.54 -14.53 -6.05
C ILE A 113 -22.92 -14.35 -7.52
N LEU A 114 -21.91 -14.41 -8.39
CA LEU A 114 -22.12 -14.42 -9.83
C LEU A 114 -22.20 -15.85 -10.34
N LEU A 115 -23.14 -16.08 -11.24
CA LEU A 115 -23.30 -17.37 -11.93
C LEU A 115 -23.13 -17.15 -13.42
N GLU A 116 -22.40 -18.04 -14.09
CA GLU A 116 -22.27 -18.05 -15.54
C GLU A 116 -23.01 -19.24 -16.12
N TYR A 117 -23.89 -18.98 -17.08
CA TYR A 117 -24.54 -20.01 -17.88
C TYR A 117 -24.06 -19.89 -19.33
N ASN A 118 -23.48 -20.95 -19.88
CA ASN A 118 -22.94 -20.96 -21.25
C ASN A 118 -23.89 -21.61 -22.29
N GLY A 119 -25.12 -21.95 -21.88
CA GLY A 119 -26.13 -22.61 -22.72
C GLY A 119 -26.34 -24.10 -22.45
N ASN A 120 -25.44 -24.76 -21.71
CA ASN A 120 -25.63 -26.14 -21.25
C ASN A 120 -25.07 -26.41 -19.84
N LYS A 121 -24.30 -25.49 -19.30
CA LYS A 121 -23.62 -25.60 -18.02
C LYS A 121 -23.79 -24.31 -17.23
N LEU A 122 -24.21 -24.45 -15.98
CA LEU A 122 -24.23 -23.42 -14.96
C LEU A 122 -23.01 -23.61 -14.06
N THR A 123 -22.23 -22.56 -13.87
CA THR A 123 -21.06 -22.53 -12.99
C THR A 123 -21.13 -21.29 -12.12
N GLU A 124 -20.68 -21.41 -10.87
CA GLU A 124 -20.37 -20.24 -10.08
C GLU A 124 -19.12 -19.55 -10.66
N ARG A 125 -19.18 -18.22 -10.72
CA ARG A 125 -18.08 -17.38 -11.14
C ARG A 125 -17.66 -16.56 -9.93
N GLU A 126 -16.42 -16.78 -9.51
CA GLU A 126 -15.80 -15.93 -8.50
C GLU A 126 -15.64 -14.52 -9.10
N ASP A 127 -16.08 -13.49 -8.37
CA ASP A 127 -15.98 -12.09 -8.78
C ASP A 127 -14.74 -11.45 -8.13
N PHE A 128 -13.56 -11.87 -8.56
CA PHE A 128 -12.30 -11.26 -8.15
C PHE A 128 -11.61 -10.61 -9.34
N VAL A 129 -10.75 -9.63 -9.06
CA VAL A 129 -9.91 -8.99 -10.07
C VAL A 129 -8.48 -9.45 -9.83
N LEU A 130 -8.03 -10.45 -10.60
CA LEU A 130 -6.64 -10.88 -10.56
C LEU A 130 -5.75 -9.79 -11.15
N THR A 131 -4.93 -9.15 -10.31
CA THR A 131 -4.02 -8.08 -10.72
C THR A 131 -2.67 -8.27 -10.05
N LEU A 132 -1.60 -8.38 -10.84
CA LEU A 132 -0.21 -8.38 -10.37
C LEU A 132 0.16 -7.02 -9.79
N LYS A 133 0.88 -7.01 -8.66
CA LYS A 133 1.56 -5.81 -8.20
C LYS A 133 2.73 -5.53 -9.12
N SER A 134 2.93 -4.25 -9.45
CA SER A 134 3.96 -3.88 -10.40
C SER A 134 5.35 -4.33 -9.96
N ILE A 135 6.06 -5.00 -10.87
CA ILE A 135 7.41 -5.55 -10.66
C ILE A 135 8.40 -4.66 -11.39
N SER A 136 9.15 -3.87 -10.64
CA SER A 136 10.18 -3.00 -11.24
C SER A 136 11.32 -3.80 -11.87
N ASP A 137 11.79 -3.29 -13.01
CA ASP A 137 13.00 -3.74 -13.70
C ASP A 137 14.19 -3.89 -12.75
N LYS A 138 15.01 -4.90 -12.99
CA LYS A 138 16.12 -5.25 -12.10
C LYS A 138 17.44 -5.23 -12.82
N THR A 139 18.50 -4.89 -12.10
CA THR A 139 19.87 -5.04 -12.56
C THR A 139 20.61 -5.99 -11.62
N ILE A 140 21.31 -6.97 -12.18
CA ILE A 140 22.08 -7.95 -11.41
C ILE A 140 23.45 -8.14 -12.06
N THR A 141 24.45 -8.47 -11.25
CA THR A 141 25.76 -8.89 -11.73
C THR A 141 25.74 -10.39 -12.02
N GLU A 142 26.34 -10.83 -13.11
CA GLU A 142 26.52 -12.27 -13.38
C GLU A 142 27.17 -13.01 -12.19
N GLY A 143 26.83 -14.28 -12.02
CA GLY A 143 27.25 -15.11 -10.90
C GLY A 143 26.56 -14.80 -9.57
N LYS A 144 25.81 -13.69 -9.45
CA LYS A 144 24.97 -13.41 -8.28
C LYS A 144 23.55 -13.91 -8.49
N THR A 145 22.97 -14.48 -7.44
CA THR A 145 21.58 -14.94 -7.44
C THR A 145 20.64 -13.77 -7.21
N LEU A 146 19.73 -13.56 -8.15
CA LEU A 146 18.57 -12.70 -8.00
C LEU A 146 17.40 -13.54 -7.46
N SER A 147 16.75 -13.07 -6.41
CA SER A 147 15.52 -13.67 -5.90
C SER A 147 14.55 -12.59 -5.42
N PHE A 148 13.28 -12.74 -5.79
CA PHE A 148 12.17 -11.91 -5.32
C PHE A 148 10.87 -12.73 -5.40
N THR A 149 9.84 -12.29 -4.70
CA THR A 149 8.52 -12.92 -4.74
C THR A 149 7.56 -12.02 -5.50
N VAL A 150 6.79 -12.61 -6.41
CA VAL A 150 5.72 -11.95 -7.14
C VAL A 150 4.48 -11.92 -6.26
N GLU A 151 3.79 -10.78 -6.23
CA GLU A 151 2.60 -10.57 -5.42
C GLU A 151 1.43 -10.10 -6.29
N VAL A 152 0.22 -10.42 -5.87
CA VAL A 152 -1.02 -9.87 -6.43
C VAL A 152 -1.58 -8.78 -5.51
N THR A 153 -2.40 -7.89 -6.06
CA THR A 153 -2.99 -6.76 -5.33
C THR A 153 -3.92 -7.22 -4.22
N ASP A 154 -4.73 -8.24 -4.50
CA ASP A 154 -5.62 -8.87 -3.53
C ASP A 154 -4.93 -10.09 -2.89
N SER A 155 -4.40 -9.88 -1.67
CA SER A 155 -3.70 -10.93 -0.91
C SER A 155 -4.62 -11.98 -0.30
N SER A 156 -5.95 -11.82 -0.37
CA SER A 156 -6.89 -12.84 0.07
C SER A 156 -7.04 -13.99 -0.94
N LEU A 157 -6.58 -13.77 -2.18
CA LEU A 157 -6.61 -14.78 -3.23
C LEU A 157 -5.61 -15.91 -2.95
N ASP A 158 -6.16 -17.12 -2.81
CA ASP A 158 -5.43 -18.38 -2.76
C ASP A 158 -5.43 -19.11 -4.12
N ASN A 159 -4.78 -20.27 -4.18
CA ASN A 159 -4.74 -21.16 -5.36
C ASN A 159 -4.24 -20.47 -6.65
N LEU A 160 -3.29 -19.54 -6.51
CA LEU A 160 -2.63 -18.85 -7.61
C LEU A 160 -1.55 -19.73 -8.23
N ILE A 161 -1.44 -19.70 -9.56
CA ILE A 161 -0.44 -20.43 -10.34
C ILE A 161 0.48 -19.41 -11.02
N PHE A 162 1.76 -19.41 -10.66
CA PHE A 162 2.76 -18.50 -11.21
C PHE A 162 3.63 -19.18 -12.27
N SER A 163 3.88 -18.49 -13.39
CA SER A 163 4.71 -19.00 -14.48
C SER A 163 5.49 -17.91 -15.21
N LEU A 164 6.45 -18.32 -16.05
CA LEU A 164 7.24 -17.44 -16.90
C LEU A 164 6.93 -17.71 -18.38
N GLU A 165 6.62 -16.66 -19.13
CA GLU A 165 6.31 -16.71 -20.55
C GLU A 165 7.22 -15.79 -21.39
N LYS A 166 7.07 -15.84 -22.71
CA LYS A 166 7.85 -15.04 -23.69
C LYS A 166 9.38 -15.19 -23.55
N ASN A 167 9.86 -16.43 -23.55
CA ASN A 167 11.29 -16.80 -23.57
C ASN A 167 12.06 -16.30 -22.34
N PRO A 168 11.75 -16.80 -21.13
CA PRO A 168 12.53 -16.47 -19.94
C PRO A 168 14.01 -16.84 -20.10
N PRO A 169 14.93 -16.14 -19.42
CA PRO A 169 16.35 -16.44 -19.49
C PRO A 169 16.64 -17.87 -19.02
N SER A 170 17.61 -18.54 -19.67
CA SER A 170 18.02 -19.89 -19.29
C SER A 170 18.47 -19.94 -17.83
N GLY A 171 17.91 -20.89 -17.06
CA GLY A 171 18.18 -21.09 -15.64
C GLY A 171 17.37 -20.19 -14.69
N ALA A 172 16.47 -19.36 -15.22
CA ALA A 172 15.49 -18.67 -14.39
C ALA A 172 14.32 -19.60 -14.08
N GLU A 173 13.90 -19.60 -12.83
CA GLU A 173 12.82 -20.44 -12.32
C GLU A 173 11.89 -19.57 -11.48
N ILE A 174 10.59 -19.88 -11.53
CA ILE A 174 9.59 -19.35 -10.61
C ILE A 174 8.88 -20.53 -9.96
N ASN A 175 8.72 -20.47 -8.64
CA ASN A 175 7.94 -21.46 -7.93
C ASN A 175 6.44 -21.21 -8.20
N GLU A 176 5.77 -22.23 -8.71
CA GLU A 176 4.38 -22.18 -9.19
C GLU A 176 3.37 -21.79 -8.09
N ASP A 177 3.61 -22.19 -6.83
CA ASP A 177 2.69 -21.97 -5.71
C ASP A 177 2.98 -20.66 -4.95
N THR A 178 4.26 -20.29 -4.83
CA THR A 178 4.70 -19.17 -3.97
C THR A 178 5.03 -17.90 -4.75
N GLY A 179 5.12 -17.96 -6.08
CA GLY A 179 5.53 -16.84 -6.91
C GLY A 179 6.99 -16.43 -6.70
N LYS A 180 7.79 -17.24 -5.99
CA LYS A 180 9.21 -16.95 -5.74
C LYS A 180 10.02 -17.18 -6.99
N PHE A 181 10.50 -16.08 -7.57
CA PHE A 181 11.47 -16.08 -8.67
C PHE A 181 12.90 -16.27 -8.14
N THR A 182 13.68 -17.08 -8.86
CA THR A 182 15.11 -17.26 -8.63
C THR A 182 15.85 -17.39 -9.96
N TRP A 183 16.93 -16.63 -10.13
CA TRP A 183 17.81 -16.75 -11.28
C TRP A 183 19.25 -16.40 -10.91
N THR A 184 20.20 -17.21 -11.38
CA THR A 184 21.64 -16.89 -11.27
C THR A 184 22.22 -16.83 -12.69
N PRO A 185 22.38 -15.61 -13.26
CA PRO A 185 22.93 -15.45 -14.60
C PRO A 185 24.37 -15.98 -14.67
N THR A 186 24.67 -16.72 -15.73
CA THR A 186 26.02 -17.22 -16.03
C THR A 186 26.86 -16.12 -16.70
N ALA A 187 28.17 -16.34 -16.78
CA ALA A 187 29.09 -15.41 -17.43
C ALA A 187 28.82 -15.19 -18.94
N ALA A 188 28.03 -16.07 -19.57
CA ALA A 188 27.62 -15.91 -20.97
C ALA A 188 26.35 -15.05 -21.13
N GLN A 189 25.71 -14.67 -20.02
CA GLN A 189 24.46 -13.92 -19.98
C GLN A 189 24.68 -12.46 -19.58
N GLY A 190 25.90 -12.06 -19.23
CA GLY A 190 26.31 -10.68 -18.96
C GLY A 190 27.28 -10.12 -20.01
N ASN A 191 27.43 -8.79 -20.01
CA ASN A 191 28.59 -8.11 -20.56
C ASN A 191 28.80 -6.76 -19.82
N ALA A 192 29.92 -6.09 -20.05
CA ALA A 192 30.23 -4.78 -19.47
C ALA A 192 29.20 -3.67 -19.79
N GLN A 193 28.49 -3.78 -20.91
CA GLN A 193 27.46 -2.81 -21.34
C GLN A 193 26.08 -3.10 -20.75
N GLY A 194 25.86 -4.29 -20.18
CA GLY A 194 24.56 -4.79 -19.73
C GLY A 194 23.79 -5.50 -20.85
N VAL A 195 23.41 -6.76 -20.61
CA VAL A 195 22.49 -7.51 -21.48
C VAL A 195 21.10 -7.48 -20.89
N GLN A 196 20.09 -7.12 -21.69
CA GLN A 196 18.70 -7.05 -21.26
C GLN A 196 17.93 -8.33 -21.61
N TYR A 197 17.20 -8.86 -20.62
CA TYR A 197 16.26 -9.96 -20.78
C TYR A 197 14.87 -9.46 -20.45
N SER A 198 13.99 -9.39 -21.46
CA SER A 198 12.59 -9.05 -21.30
C SER A 198 11.74 -10.31 -21.47
N PHE A 199 10.90 -10.60 -20.48
CA PHE A 199 10.02 -11.76 -20.44
C PHE A 199 8.79 -11.42 -19.59
N ASP A 200 7.79 -12.29 -19.65
CA ASP A 200 6.53 -12.08 -18.96
C ASP A 200 6.45 -12.95 -17.70
N ILE A 201 6.04 -12.34 -16.59
CA ILE A 201 5.60 -13.02 -15.39
C ILE A 201 4.08 -13.12 -15.46
N VAL A 202 3.57 -14.32 -15.26
CA VAL A 202 2.16 -14.64 -15.41
C VAL A 202 1.63 -15.19 -14.09
N VAL A 203 0.44 -14.73 -13.69
CA VAL A 203 -0.36 -15.34 -12.62
C VAL A 203 -1.71 -15.77 -13.17
N GLU A 204 -2.12 -16.98 -12.84
CA GLU A 204 -3.40 -17.56 -13.24
C GLU A 204 -4.17 -18.07 -12.02
N ARG A 205 -5.49 -17.89 -12.03
CA ARG A 205 -6.43 -18.52 -11.09
C ARG A 205 -7.71 -18.86 -11.85
N GLY A 206 -7.99 -20.15 -11.99
CA GLY A 206 -9.13 -20.62 -12.76
C GLY A 206 -9.09 -20.13 -14.21
N ALA A 207 -10.04 -19.29 -14.60
CA ALA A 207 -10.12 -18.72 -15.95
C ALA A 207 -9.48 -17.32 -16.07
N GLN A 208 -9.06 -16.71 -14.96
CA GLN A 208 -8.44 -15.39 -14.96
C GLN A 208 -6.92 -15.51 -15.05
N LYS A 209 -6.33 -14.60 -15.82
CA LYS A 209 -4.89 -14.49 -16.07
C LYS A 209 -4.53 -13.02 -16.03
N ASP A 210 -3.44 -12.71 -15.34
CA ASP A 210 -2.78 -11.42 -15.46
C ASP A 210 -1.31 -11.60 -15.81
N THR A 211 -0.72 -10.59 -16.44
CA THR A 211 0.63 -10.68 -17.01
C THR A 211 1.35 -9.36 -16.91
N GLU A 212 2.57 -9.39 -16.39
CA GLU A 212 3.46 -8.24 -16.34
C GLU A 212 4.78 -8.53 -17.04
N ASN A 213 5.23 -7.58 -17.86
CA ASN A 213 6.52 -7.65 -18.52
C ASN A 213 7.60 -7.05 -17.61
N ILE A 214 8.70 -7.79 -17.42
CA ILE A 214 9.86 -7.33 -16.67
C ILE A 214 11.11 -7.34 -17.55
N THR A 215 11.97 -6.35 -17.37
CA THR A 215 13.32 -6.34 -17.94
C THR A 215 14.38 -6.53 -16.85
N ILE A 216 15.22 -7.56 -17.01
CA ILE A 216 16.39 -7.78 -16.15
C ILE A 216 17.66 -7.50 -16.94
N THR A 217 18.47 -6.56 -16.44
CA THR A 217 19.79 -6.22 -17.02
C THR A 217 20.90 -6.96 -16.27
N VAL A 218 21.67 -7.78 -16.98
CA VAL A 218 22.82 -8.49 -16.42
C VAL A 218 24.11 -7.79 -16.82
N LYS A 219 24.92 -7.40 -15.83
CA LYS A 219 26.22 -6.76 -16.03
C LYS A 219 27.36 -7.67 -15.59
N ASP A 220 28.53 -7.51 -16.20
CA ASP A 220 29.75 -8.16 -15.73
C ASP A 220 30.11 -7.67 -14.32
N PRO A 221 30.75 -8.49 -13.48
CA PRO A 221 31.44 -7.98 -12.32
C PRO A 221 32.47 -6.97 -12.81
N VAL A 222 32.55 -5.81 -12.15
CA VAL A 222 33.65 -4.89 -12.37
C VAL A 222 34.93 -5.65 -11.99
N VAL A 223 35.60 -6.22 -12.99
CA VAL A 223 36.95 -6.71 -12.84
C VAL A 223 37.78 -5.43 -12.71
N GLU A 224 38.19 -5.11 -11.49
CA GLU A 224 39.40 -4.30 -11.32
C GLU A 224 40.51 -5.07 -12.04
N GLN A 225 40.76 -4.74 -13.30
CA GLN A 225 41.96 -5.21 -13.96
C GLN A 225 43.13 -4.64 -13.16
N PRO A 226 44.13 -5.45 -12.79
CA PRO A 226 45.43 -4.91 -12.45
C PRO A 226 45.82 -4.00 -13.61
N LYS A 227 46.03 -2.71 -13.34
CA LYS A 227 46.64 -1.81 -14.32
C LYS A 227 48.02 -2.38 -14.64
N ASP A 228 48.11 -3.17 -15.70
CA ASP A 228 49.39 -3.41 -16.36
C ASP A 228 49.87 -2.06 -16.88
N GLU A 229 51.05 -1.66 -16.39
CA GLU A 229 51.79 -0.47 -16.79
C GLU A 229 51.79 -0.31 -18.32
N PRO A 230 51.33 0.83 -18.87
CA PRO A 230 51.67 1.20 -20.22
C PRO A 230 53.18 1.47 -20.26
N LYS A 231 53.91 0.73 -21.11
CA LYS A 231 55.29 1.07 -21.48
C LYS A 231 55.35 2.54 -21.90
N GLU A 232 56.03 3.36 -21.11
CA GLU A 232 56.34 4.73 -21.43
C GLU A 232 57.16 4.81 -22.74
N GLN A 233 56.58 5.48 -23.73
CA GLN A 233 57.37 6.36 -24.58
C GLN A 233 57.35 7.75 -23.93
N PRO A 234 58.48 8.49 -23.99
CA PRO A 234 58.82 9.52 -23.02
C PRO A 234 57.83 10.68 -23.09
N LYS A 235 57.08 10.84 -22.01
CA LYS A 235 56.39 12.09 -21.66
C LYS A 235 57.19 12.68 -20.51
N ASP A 236 57.49 13.96 -20.64
CA ASP A 236 58.45 14.70 -19.83
C ASP A 236 58.25 14.47 -18.32
N GLU A 237 59.37 14.27 -17.62
CA GLU A 237 59.51 14.26 -16.16
C GLU A 237 58.61 15.34 -15.52
N PRO A 238 57.76 15.01 -14.52
CA PRO A 238 57.23 16.01 -13.62
C PRO A 238 58.42 16.60 -12.87
N LYS A 239 58.67 17.90 -13.02
CA LYS A 239 59.53 18.61 -12.08
C LYS A 239 58.89 18.46 -10.70
N GLU A 240 59.60 17.86 -9.75
CA GLU A 240 59.27 18.00 -8.33
C GLU A 240 59.37 19.50 -7.97
N LEU A 241 58.24 20.20 -8.05
CA LEU A 241 58.12 21.55 -7.54
C LEU A 241 57.97 21.43 -6.02
N GLY A 242 58.98 21.91 -5.29
CA GLY A 242 58.90 22.04 -3.84
C GLY A 242 57.86 23.09 -3.43
N ILE A 243 57.69 23.29 -2.13
CA ILE A 243 56.81 24.34 -1.57
C ILE A 243 57.15 25.70 -2.21
N ALA A 244 56.12 26.44 -2.62
CA ALA A 244 56.28 27.70 -3.34
C ALA A 244 57.02 28.75 -2.50
N SER A 245 57.85 29.55 -3.16
CA SER A 245 58.74 30.53 -2.49
C SER A 245 58.02 31.61 -1.67
N PHE A 246 56.72 31.82 -1.87
CA PHE A 246 55.93 32.77 -1.08
C PHE A 246 55.41 32.19 0.25
N VAL A 247 55.49 30.88 0.42
CA VAL A 247 55.00 30.16 1.59
C VAL A 247 56.04 30.28 2.71
N ASP A 248 55.67 31.01 3.76
CA ASP A 248 56.37 30.99 5.03
C ASP A 248 56.03 29.69 5.78
N GLU A 249 56.99 28.76 5.84
CA GLU A 249 56.87 27.46 6.52
C GLU A 249 56.54 27.56 8.01
N SER A 250 56.72 28.74 8.64
CA SER A 250 56.33 28.97 10.04
C SER A 250 54.84 29.25 10.23
N LYS A 251 54.09 29.44 9.14
CA LYS A 251 52.64 29.66 9.14
C LYS A 251 51.90 28.41 8.72
N ASP A 252 50.71 28.27 9.27
CA ASP A 252 49.83 27.16 8.93
C ASP A 252 49.48 27.19 7.43
N PRO A 253 49.68 26.09 6.67
CA PRO A 253 49.33 26.02 5.24
C PRO A 253 47.87 26.41 4.93
N GLN A 254 46.94 26.15 5.85
CA GLN A 254 45.53 26.52 5.71
C GLN A 254 45.33 28.03 5.61
N TYR A 255 46.20 28.84 6.23
CA TYR A 255 46.16 30.30 6.13
C TYR A 255 46.23 30.78 4.67
N TYR A 256 47.06 30.13 3.83
CA TYR A 256 47.22 30.50 2.43
C TYR A 256 46.04 30.02 1.58
N ILE A 257 45.48 28.85 1.89
CA ILE A 257 44.28 28.29 1.24
C ILE A 257 43.07 29.19 1.54
N ASP A 258 42.88 29.57 2.80
CA ASP A 258 41.79 30.44 3.22
C ASP A 258 41.89 31.80 2.54
N ARG A 259 43.11 32.34 2.42
CA ARG A 259 43.37 33.60 1.73
C ARG A 259 43.10 33.49 0.23
N TYR A 260 43.48 32.38 -0.40
CA TYR A 260 43.18 32.09 -1.81
C TYR A 260 41.67 32.01 -2.09
N ASN A 261 40.92 31.38 -1.20
CA ASN A 261 39.47 31.22 -1.35
C ASN A 261 38.67 32.48 -0.97
N SER A 262 39.18 33.32 -0.06
CA SER A 262 38.45 34.48 0.47
C SER A 262 38.85 35.84 -0.10
N GLU A 263 40.07 36.00 -0.64
CA GLU A 263 40.58 37.27 -1.17
C GLU A 263 40.76 37.20 -2.70
N PRO A 264 39.84 37.77 -3.51
CA PRO A 264 39.92 37.72 -4.98
C PRO A 264 41.21 38.32 -5.56
N LYS A 265 41.78 39.34 -4.90
CA LYS A 265 43.06 39.95 -5.31
C LYS A 265 44.24 39.01 -5.09
N TYR A 266 44.20 38.20 -4.04
CA TYR A 266 45.24 37.24 -3.73
C TYR A 266 45.16 36.04 -4.67
N LYS A 267 43.95 35.56 -4.98
CA LYS A 267 43.72 34.55 -6.02
C LYS A 267 44.28 34.96 -7.38
N ALA A 268 43.91 36.15 -7.87
CA ALA A 268 44.42 36.65 -9.15
C ALA A 268 45.95 36.80 -9.16
N TRP A 269 46.54 37.25 -8.05
CA TRP A 269 48.00 37.32 -7.90
C TRP A 269 48.64 35.93 -7.94
N PHE A 270 48.09 34.93 -7.25
CA PHE A 270 48.60 33.55 -7.29
C PHE A 270 48.53 32.97 -8.70
N ASP A 271 47.35 33.04 -9.32
CA ASP A 271 47.09 32.50 -10.66
C ASP A 271 47.99 33.14 -11.73
N GLU A 272 48.41 34.39 -11.56
CA GLU A 272 49.31 35.11 -12.48
C GLU A 272 50.81 34.86 -12.21
N ASN A 273 51.21 34.71 -10.94
CA ASN A 273 52.64 34.67 -10.55
C ASN A 273 53.19 33.25 -10.34
N PHE A 274 52.33 32.25 -10.17
CA PHE A 274 52.72 30.86 -9.91
C PHE A 274 51.98 29.85 -10.82
N PRO A 275 51.99 30.04 -12.16
CA PRO A 275 51.32 29.13 -13.10
C PRO A 275 51.96 27.73 -13.16
N GLU A 276 53.11 27.54 -12.52
CA GLU A 276 53.78 26.23 -12.42
C GLU A 276 53.10 25.27 -11.44
N TYR A 277 52.24 25.74 -10.54
CA TYR A 277 51.47 24.89 -9.62
C TYR A 277 50.04 24.70 -10.15
N ASP A 278 49.53 23.47 -10.14
CA ASP A 278 48.19 23.12 -10.61
C ASP A 278 47.11 23.64 -9.64
N SER A 279 47.42 23.73 -8.33
CA SER A 279 46.52 24.34 -7.34
C SER A 279 47.27 24.97 -6.16
N ILE A 280 46.56 25.80 -5.38
CA ILE A 280 47.11 26.38 -4.13
C ILE A 280 47.51 25.29 -3.13
N TYR A 281 46.85 24.12 -3.17
CA TYR A 281 47.17 22.97 -2.33
C TYR A 281 48.57 22.43 -2.64
N GLU A 282 48.89 22.26 -3.93
CA GLU A 282 50.22 21.84 -4.37
C GLU A 282 51.29 22.87 -3.97
N ALA A 283 51.01 24.17 -4.15
CA ALA A 283 51.94 25.24 -3.80
C ALA A 283 52.31 25.29 -2.30
N VAL A 284 51.39 24.86 -1.42
CA VAL A 284 51.62 24.80 0.04
C VAL A 284 52.01 23.41 0.54
N GLY A 285 52.20 22.44 -0.37
CA GLY A 285 52.62 21.07 -0.03
C GLY A 285 51.50 20.18 0.55
N LEU A 286 50.24 20.46 0.20
CA LEU A 286 49.07 19.68 0.60
C LEU A 286 48.45 18.96 -0.61
N THR A 287 47.80 17.84 -0.35
CA THR A 287 46.96 17.17 -1.35
C THR A 287 45.60 17.84 -1.38
N GLU A 288 45.11 18.16 -2.58
CA GLU A 288 43.78 18.73 -2.77
C GLU A 288 42.71 17.70 -2.36
N PRO A 289 41.77 18.04 -1.45
CA PRO A 289 40.70 17.12 -1.09
C PRO A 289 39.80 16.88 -2.31
N GLU A 290 39.51 15.61 -2.62
CA GLU A 290 38.51 15.26 -3.64
C GLU A 290 37.15 15.84 -3.23
N VAL A 291 36.80 16.98 -3.82
CA VAL A 291 35.45 17.53 -3.74
C VAL A 291 34.59 16.68 -4.67
N VAL A 292 33.86 15.74 -4.10
CA VAL A 292 32.71 15.14 -4.78
C VAL A 292 31.66 16.25 -4.89
N GLU A 293 31.66 16.99 -6.00
CA GLU A 293 30.55 17.86 -6.37
C GLU A 293 29.30 16.96 -6.48
N PRO A 294 28.22 17.24 -5.73
CA PRO A 294 26.98 16.53 -5.97
C PRO A 294 26.46 16.96 -7.34
N GLU A 295 26.37 16.00 -8.26
CA GLU A 295 25.64 16.18 -9.50
C GLU A 295 24.22 16.66 -9.21
N ILE A 296 23.75 17.59 -10.04
CA ILE A 296 22.41 18.18 -10.01
C ILE A 296 21.36 17.08 -9.80
N GLY A 297 20.71 17.04 -8.63
CA GLY A 297 19.59 16.13 -8.43
C GLY A 297 19.21 15.73 -7.01
N GLU A 298 19.92 16.14 -5.95
CA GLU A 298 19.52 15.74 -4.61
C GLU A 298 18.38 16.61 -4.06
N CYS A 299 17.18 16.06 -4.13
CA CYS A 299 16.04 16.53 -3.35
C CYS A 299 16.29 16.25 -1.85
N GLY A 300 15.82 17.13 -0.97
CA GLY A 300 16.06 17.05 0.47
C GLY A 300 15.46 15.78 1.13
N PRO A 301 15.78 15.50 2.41
CA PRO A 301 15.28 14.31 3.11
C PRO A 301 13.75 14.21 3.03
N GLY A 302 13.25 13.11 2.46
CA GLY A 302 11.81 12.88 2.27
C GLY A 302 11.27 13.25 0.88
N THR A 303 12.12 13.58 -0.09
CA THR A 303 11.73 13.85 -1.49
C THR A 303 12.63 13.11 -2.50
N ASP A 304 12.05 12.54 -3.57
CA ASP A 304 12.72 11.90 -4.71
C ASP A 304 12.54 12.76 -5.97
N LEU A 305 13.52 12.67 -6.87
CA LEU A 305 13.50 13.39 -8.14
C LEU A 305 12.74 12.57 -9.19
N ILE A 306 11.49 12.95 -9.48
CA ILE A 306 10.67 12.38 -10.55
C ILE A 306 10.44 13.47 -11.61
N ASP A 307 10.79 13.20 -12.86
CA ASP A 307 10.67 14.15 -13.99
C ASP A 307 11.34 15.52 -13.75
N GLY A 308 12.49 15.53 -13.07
CA GLY A 308 13.24 16.76 -12.78
C GLY A 308 12.58 17.67 -11.74
N LYS A 309 11.58 17.16 -10.99
CA LYS A 309 10.91 17.87 -9.91
C LYS A 309 11.02 17.05 -8.62
N CYS A 310 11.33 17.72 -7.52
CA CYS A 310 11.32 17.08 -6.21
C CYS A 310 9.87 16.78 -5.78
N VAL A 311 9.53 15.49 -5.71
CA VAL A 311 8.26 14.97 -5.23
C VAL A 311 8.52 14.31 -3.88
N ALA A 312 7.61 14.40 -2.92
CA ALA A 312 7.78 13.70 -1.64
C ALA A 312 7.90 12.18 -1.88
N ILE A 313 8.95 11.55 -1.35
CA ILE A 313 8.99 10.09 -1.28
C ILE A 313 7.98 9.73 -0.22
N GLU A 314 6.91 9.05 -0.62
CA GLU A 314 6.27 8.10 0.29
C GLU A 314 7.28 6.98 0.53
N LYS A 315 8.33 7.25 1.32
CA LYS A 315 9.11 6.15 1.88
C LYS A 315 8.11 5.34 2.69
N PRO A 316 8.02 4.01 2.48
CA PRO A 316 7.24 3.17 3.35
C PRO A 316 7.95 3.20 4.70
N ILE A 317 7.52 4.13 5.56
CA ILE A 317 7.68 3.95 6.99
C ILE A 317 6.88 2.68 7.26
N GLU A 318 7.56 1.61 7.62
CA GLU A 318 6.90 0.42 8.17
C GLU A 318 5.95 0.91 9.29
N GLY A 319 4.65 0.96 8.99
CA GLY A 319 3.64 1.64 9.79
C GLY A 319 3.12 2.93 9.13
N GLY A 320 2.07 2.81 8.29
CA GLY A 320 1.50 3.90 7.48
C GLY A 320 1.19 5.21 8.24
N GLY A 321 1.06 6.34 7.54
CA GLY A 321 0.88 7.65 8.18
C GLY A 321 -0.52 7.90 8.76
N CYS A 322 -0.63 8.66 9.85
CA CYS A 322 -1.91 9.20 10.33
C CYS A 322 -2.41 10.36 9.45
N LEU A 323 -2.76 10.10 8.18
CA LEU A 323 -3.03 11.10 7.13
C LEU A 323 -4.03 12.19 7.54
N ILE A 324 -5.17 11.80 8.12
CA ILE A 324 -6.22 12.73 8.58
C ILE A 324 -5.69 13.60 9.73
N ALA A 325 -4.99 13.01 10.71
CA ALA A 325 -4.44 13.78 11.81
C ALA A 325 -3.31 14.73 11.35
N THR A 326 -2.46 14.28 10.43
CA THR A 326 -1.43 15.09 9.79
C THR A 326 -2.03 16.28 9.05
N ALA A 327 -3.12 16.07 8.30
CA ALA A 327 -3.82 17.16 7.61
C ALA A 327 -4.48 18.14 8.59
N ALA A 328 -5.11 17.63 9.66
CA ALA A 328 -5.77 18.43 10.69
C ALA A 328 -4.79 19.30 11.51
N TYR A 329 -3.65 18.73 11.91
CA TYR A 329 -2.64 19.39 12.75
C TYR A 329 -1.51 20.06 11.95
N GLY A 330 -1.46 19.83 10.64
CA GLY A 330 -0.61 20.53 9.67
C GLY A 330 0.83 20.03 9.56
N SER A 331 1.23 19.02 10.33
CA SER A 331 2.55 18.41 10.26
C SER A 331 2.55 17.00 10.82
N GLU A 332 3.34 16.11 10.23
CA GLU A 332 3.60 14.79 10.80
C GLU A 332 4.35 14.87 12.12
N LEU A 333 5.16 15.92 12.31
CA LEU A 333 5.90 16.21 13.54
C LEU A 333 5.05 16.92 14.60
N ALA A 334 3.75 17.13 14.34
CA ALA A 334 2.87 17.72 15.34
C ALA A 334 2.77 16.81 16.57
N PRO A 335 2.80 17.35 17.80
CA PRO A 335 2.77 16.55 19.03
C PRO A 335 1.59 15.57 19.10
N GLN A 336 0.43 15.95 18.56
CA GLN A 336 -0.77 15.11 18.50
C GLN A 336 -0.61 13.91 17.57
N VAL A 337 0.10 14.10 16.45
CA VAL A 337 0.35 13.05 15.46
C VAL A 337 1.43 12.10 15.96
N GLN A 338 2.48 12.63 16.59
CA GLN A 338 3.51 11.83 17.24
C GLN A 338 2.92 10.99 18.38
N TYR A 339 2.01 11.57 19.17
CA TYR A 339 1.30 10.83 20.22
C TYR A 339 0.54 9.60 19.69
N LEU A 340 -0.20 9.77 18.59
CA LEU A 340 -0.88 8.66 17.92
C LEU A 340 0.09 7.56 17.46
N ARG A 341 1.23 7.97 16.87
CA ARG A 341 2.28 7.05 16.43
C ARG A 341 2.90 6.29 17.60
N GLU A 342 3.19 6.98 18.70
CA GLU A 342 3.75 6.36 19.90
C GLU A 342 2.80 5.31 20.50
N ILE A 343 1.49 5.61 20.60
CA ILE A 343 0.50 4.62 21.07
C ILE A 343 0.43 3.43 20.11
N ARG A 344 0.33 3.69 18.81
CA ARG A 344 0.28 2.63 17.80
C ARG A 344 1.54 1.75 17.87
N ASP A 345 2.71 2.34 17.72
CA ASP A 345 3.98 1.62 17.54
C ASP A 345 4.45 0.97 18.84
N ASN A 346 4.34 1.67 19.97
CA ASN A 346 4.91 1.20 21.23
C ASN A 346 3.93 0.44 22.12
N LYS A 347 2.62 0.60 21.93
CA LYS A 347 1.60 -0.09 22.76
C LYS A 347 0.83 -1.13 21.98
N VAL A 348 0.18 -0.72 20.88
CA VAL A 348 -0.75 -1.58 20.15
C VAL A 348 -0.02 -2.61 19.29
N MET A 349 0.98 -2.20 18.52
CA MET A 349 1.74 -3.08 17.62
C MET A 349 2.68 -4.04 18.38
N ASN A 350 2.94 -3.79 19.65
CA ASN A 350 3.74 -4.67 20.51
C ASN A 350 2.94 -5.85 21.10
N THR A 351 1.64 -5.97 20.80
CA THR A 351 0.83 -7.13 21.17
C THR A 351 0.24 -7.82 19.93
N GLU A 352 0.01 -9.13 20.02
CA GLU A 352 -0.53 -9.93 18.92
C GLU A 352 -1.97 -9.50 18.54
N SER A 353 -2.81 -9.33 19.57
CA SER A 353 -4.16 -8.79 19.42
C SER A 353 -4.19 -7.37 18.85
N GLY A 354 -3.28 -6.50 19.28
CA GLY A 354 -3.21 -5.13 18.78
C GLY A 354 -2.69 -5.06 17.33
N ALA A 355 -1.69 -5.86 16.98
CA ALA A 355 -1.22 -5.98 15.60
C ALA A 355 -2.31 -6.47 14.64
N THR A 356 -3.08 -7.50 15.06
CA THR A 356 -4.21 -8.03 14.27
C THR A 356 -5.30 -6.99 14.07
N PHE A 357 -5.67 -6.27 15.14
CA PHE A 357 -6.61 -5.15 15.05
C PHE A 357 -6.10 -4.06 14.11
N MET A 358 -4.82 -3.70 14.20
CA MET A 358 -4.22 -2.66 13.36
C MET A 358 -4.16 -3.06 11.89
N THR A 359 -4.04 -4.34 11.54
CA THR A 359 -4.13 -4.81 10.15
C THR A 359 -5.50 -4.47 9.55
N GLY A 360 -6.59 -4.89 10.19
CA GLY A 360 -7.95 -4.61 9.69
C GLY A 360 -8.30 -3.12 9.78
N PHE A 361 -7.86 -2.43 10.84
CA PHE A 361 -8.03 -0.99 10.97
C PHE A 361 -7.31 -0.23 9.84
N ASN A 362 -6.08 -0.61 9.51
CA ASN A 362 -5.31 0.06 8.47
C ASN A 362 -5.96 -0.10 7.09
N GLU A 363 -6.39 -1.30 6.73
CA GLU A 363 -7.10 -1.56 5.47
C GLU A 363 -8.32 -0.63 5.33
N PHE A 364 -9.15 -0.57 6.36
CA PHE A 364 -10.30 0.34 6.40
C PHE A 364 -9.88 1.82 6.38
N TYR A 365 -8.95 2.23 7.24
CA TYR A 365 -8.51 3.61 7.39
C TYR A 365 -7.88 4.19 6.11
N TYR A 366 -6.99 3.44 5.45
CA TYR A 366 -6.33 3.90 4.23
C TYR A 366 -7.24 3.86 3.00
N SER A 367 -8.35 3.12 3.02
CA SER A 367 -9.33 3.14 1.92
C SER A 367 -9.98 4.52 1.70
N PHE A 368 -10.11 5.34 2.75
CA PHE A 368 -10.77 6.65 2.67
C PHE A 368 -9.91 7.83 3.15
N SER A 369 -8.90 7.60 4.00
CA SER A 369 -8.13 8.68 4.62
C SER A 369 -7.38 9.60 3.64
N PRO A 370 -6.85 9.15 2.48
CA PRO A 370 -6.21 10.06 1.51
C PRO A 370 -7.19 11.12 0.99
N ALA A 371 -8.40 10.71 0.58
CA ALA A 371 -9.42 11.61 0.06
C ALA A 371 -9.88 12.64 1.10
N ILE A 372 -10.01 12.22 2.37
CA ILE A 372 -10.35 13.13 3.47
C ILE A 372 -9.20 14.11 3.74
N ALA A 373 -7.96 13.63 3.79
CA ALA A 373 -6.78 14.47 4.03
C ALA A 373 -6.55 15.50 2.91
N ASP A 374 -6.80 15.12 1.65
CA ASP A 374 -6.79 16.04 0.50
C ASP A 374 -7.86 17.13 0.69
N TYR A 375 -9.08 16.73 1.06
CA TYR A 375 -10.18 17.68 1.26
C TYR A 375 -9.95 18.63 2.46
N GLU A 376 -9.27 18.18 3.52
CA GLU A 376 -8.82 19.04 4.63
C GLU A 376 -7.80 20.09 4.18
N ARG A 377 -6.89 19.74 3.27
CA ARG A 377 -5.89 20.66 2.72
C ARG A 377 -6.54 21.74 1.85
N GLU A 378 -7.60 21.40 1.14
CA GLU A 378 -8.35 22.34 0.28
C GLU A 378 -9.31 23.24 1.07
N ASN A 379 -9.85 22.76 2.20
CA ASN A 379 -10.91 23.44 2.93
C ASN A 379 -10.55 23.71 4.41
N PRO A 380 -10.08 24.93 4.75
CA PRO A 380 -9.69 25.29 6.11
C PRO A 380 -10.80 25.15 7.16
N VAL A 381 -12.08 25.34 6.76
CA VAL A 381 -13.22 25.19 7.68
C VAL A 381 -13.46 23.73 8.00
N PHE A 382 -13.34 22.85 6.99
CA PHE A 382 -13.43 21.42 7.19
C PHE A 382 -12.29 20.89 8.05
N ARG A 383 -11.05 21.34 7.81
CA ARG A 383 -9.88 21.02 8.65
C ARG A 383 -10.11 21.37 10.12
N GLU A 384 -10.60 22.57 10.43
CA GLU A 384 -10.88 22.96 11.83
C GLU A 384 -12.01 22.11 12.44
N MET A 385 -13.01 21.71 11.65
CA MET A 385 -14.06 20.79 12.12
C MET A 385 -13.51 19.40 12.44
N ILE A 386 -12.64 18.86 11.59
CA ILE A 386 -11.97 17.57 11.82
C ILE A 386 -11.08 17.65 13.06
N LYS A 387 -10.29 18.73 13.21
CA LYS A 387 -9.47 18.97 14.39
C LYS A 387 -10.26 19.02 15.69
N ILE A 388 -11.40 19.72 15.70
CA ILE A 388 -12.31 19.75 16.87
C ILE A 388 -12.86 18.35 17.14
N THR A 389 -13.21 17.61 16.10
CA THR A 389 -13.76 16.25 16.20
C THR A 389 -12.73 15.27 16.75
N ILE A 390 -11.48 15.28 16.29
CA ILE A 390 -10.44 14.31 16.68
C ILE A 390 -9.85 14.62 18.07
N THR A 391 -9.85 15.88 18.51
CA THR A 391 -9.19 16.25 19.78
C THR A 391 -9.73 15.47 21.01
N PRO A 392 -11.05 15.32 21.21
CA PRO A 392 -11.58 14.45 22.27
C PRO A 392 -11.14 12.99 22.14
N LEU A 393 -11.12 12.43 20.93
CA LEU A 393 -10.65 11.06 20.67
C LEU A 393 -9.20 10.88 21.18
N LEU A 394 -8.30 11.83 20.90
CA LEU A 394 -6.92 11.79 21.41
C LEU A 394 -6.86 11.74 22.94
N THR A 395 -7.75 12.46 23.62
CA THR A 395 -7.80 12.44 25.10
C THR A 395 -8.30 11.10 25.64
N THR A 396 -9.20 10.42 24.93
CA THR A 396 -9.63 9.07 25.36
C THR A 396 -8.53 8.03 25.16
N LEU A 397 -7.69 8.20 24.13
CA LEU A 397 -6.58 7.31 23.84
C LEU A 397 -5.49 7.32 24.92
N SER A 398 -5.42 8.35 25.78
CA SER A 398 -4.47 8.36 26.90
C SER A 398 -4.72 7.30 27.97
N VAL A 399 -5.86 6.63 27.94
CA VAL A 399 -6.09 5.44 28.75
C VAL A 399 -5.20 4.27 28.29
N MET A 400 -4.83 4.22 27.01
CA MET A 400 -3.97 3.15 26.45
C MET A 400 -2.54 3.19 27.01
N ASP A 401 -2.07 4.34 27.49
CA ASP A 401 -0.74 4.45 28.12
C ASP A 401 -0.63 3.62 29.40
N LEU A 402 -1.78 3.37 30.07
CA LEU A 402 -1.86 2.57 31.29
C LEU A 402 -1.74 1.06 31.01
N ALA A 403 -1.93 0.61 29.77
CA ALA A 403 -1.78 -0.81 29.43
C ALA A 403 -0.31 -1.23 29.48
N GLN A 404 -0.05 -2.35 30.16
CA GLN A 404 1.26 -3.00 30.22
C GLN A 404 1.20 -4.46 29.77
N THR A 405 0.01 -5.07 29.79
CA THR A 405 -0.22 -6.46 29.39
C THR A 405 -1.19 -6.57 28.22
N GLU A 406 -1.19 -7.71 27.54
CA GLU A 406 -2.07 -7.97 26.40
C GLU A 406 -3.57 -7.87 26.75
N GLN A 407 -3.96 -8.41 27.90
CA GLN A 407 -5.35 -8.37 28.39
C GLN A 407 -5.81 -6.93 28.68
N GLU A 408 -4.90 -6.07 29.15
CA GLU A 408 -5.18 -4.65 29.37
C GLU A 408 -5.27 -3.87 28.06
N ILE A 409 -4.47 -4.19 27.04
CA ILE A 409 -4.59 -3.58 25.70
C ILE A 409 -5.97 -3.88 25.11
N ILE A 410 -6.45 -5.13 25.21
CA ILE A 410 -7.79 -5.51 24.78
C ILE A 410 -8.85 -4.77 25.61
N GLY A 411 -8.75 -4.82 26.93
CA GLY A 411 -9.74 -4.23 27.84
C GLY A 411 -9.85 -2.71 27.71
N TYR A 412 -8.72 -2.00 27.73
CA TYR A 412 -8.70 -0.55 27.52
C TYR A 412 -9.04 -0.19 26.09
N GLY A 413 -8.62 -0.96 25.08
CA GLY A 413 -9.01 -0.76 23.68
C GLY A 413 -10.52 -0.78 23.48
N ILE A 414 -11.19 -1.83 23.98
CA ILE A 414 -12.67 -1.93 23.97
C ILE A 414 -13.29 -0.75 24.72
N GLY A 415 -12.75 -0.41 25.90
CA GLY A 415 -13.24 0.72 26.69
C GLY A 415 -13.16 2.06 25.96
N VAL A 416 -12.04 2.33 25.27
CA VAL A 416 -11.84 3.53 24.46
C VAL A 416 -12.82 3.55 23.28
N ILE A 417 -13.01 2.43 22.59
CA ILE A 417 -13.99 2.32 21.48
C ILE A 417 -15.40 2.65 21.98
N LEU A 418 -15.84 2.02 23.07
CA LEU A 418 -17.17 2.26 23.66
C LEU A 418 -17.35 3.71 24.13
N MET A 419 -16.30 4.31 24.72
CA MET A 419 -16.32 5.70 25.15
C MET A 419 -16.50 6.65 23.96
N ASN A 420 -15.80 6.40 22.84
CA ASN A 420 -15.93 7.19 21.62
C ASN A 420 -17.30 6.99 20.95
N ILE A 421 -17.82 5.77 20.88
CA ILE A 421 -19.19 5.49 20.40
C ILE A 421 -20.21 6.27 21.25
N GLY A 422 -20.07 6.23 22.58
CA GLY A 422 -20.93 6.98 23.48
C GLY A 422 -20.89 8.49 23.24
N MET A 423 -19.68 9.04 23.00
CA MET A 423 -19.47 10.47 22.78
C MET A 423 -19.99 10.95 21.42
N TYR A 424 -19.68 10.24 20.33
CA TYR A 424 -20.02 10.66 18.97
C TYR A 424 -21.40 10.21 18.50
N ILE A 425 -21.96 9.14 19.08
CA ILE A 425 -23.27 8.60 18.70
C ILE A 425 -24.27 8.74 19.84
N GLY A 426 -23.92 8.26 21.04
CA GLY A 426 -24.83 8.22 22.18
C GLY A 426 -25.32 9.59 22.63
N VAL A 427 -24.41 10.54 22.90
CA VAL A 427 -24.77 11.89 23.35
C VAL A 427 -25.62 12.62 22.30
N PRO A 428 -25.24 12.70 21.01
CA PRO A 428 -26.09 13.30 19.98
C PRO A 428 -27.48 12.63 19.87
N ALA A 429 -27.57 11.30 19.94
CA ALA A 429 -28.84 10.57 19.87
C ALA A 429 -29.77 10.91 21.04
N ILE A 430 -29.24 10.97 22.28
CA ILE A 430 -30.01 11.34 23.47
C ILE A 430 -30.51 12.79 23.36
N VAL A 431 -29.66 13.71 22.90
CA VAL A 431 -30.04 15.12 22.68
C VAL A 431 -31.13 15.23 21.61
N PHE A 432 -31.02 14.47 20.51
CA PHE A 432 -32.03 14.44 19.45
C PHE A 432 -33.38 13.90 19.95
N LEU A 433 -33.38 12.78 20.68
CA LEU A 433 -34.60 12.20 21.27
C LEU A 433 -35.20 13.12 22.33
N GLY A 434 -34.37 13.77 23.16
CA GLY A 434 -34.80 14.73 24.18
C GLY A 434 -35.46 15.98 23.58
N THR A 435 -34.87 16.53 22.51
CA THR A 435 -35.45 17.69 21.81
C THR A 435 -36.75 17.34 21.07
N ARG A 436 -36.87 16.12 20.54
CA ARG A 436 -38.12 15.62 19.95
C ARG A 436 -39.22 15.44 20.99
N LYS A 437 -38.87 14.94 22.19
CA LYS A 437 -39.80 14.79 23.32
C LYS A 437 -40.26 16.14 23.88
N LEU A 438 -39.35 17.12 23.98
CA LEU A 438 -39.68 18.50 24.38
C LEU A 438 -40.59 19.21 23.36
N LYS A 439 -40.39 18.99 22.06
CA LYS A 439 -41.30 19.48 21.01
C LYS A 439 -42.67 18.80 20.99
N SER A 440 -42.81 17.62 21.61
CA SER A 440 -44.12 16.95 21.75
C SER A 440 -44.88 17.34 23.03
N LEU A 441 -44.23 18.09 23.93
CA LEU A 441 -44.78 18.52 25.22
C LEU A 441 -45.14 20.03 25.27
N ASN A 442 -44.75 20.79 24.25
CA ASN A 442 -45.22 22.14 23.94
C ASN A 442 -46.12 22.08 22.72
#